data_AF-A0A7S2LLM3-F1
#
_entry.id   AF-A0A7S2LLM3-F1
#
_cell.length_a   1.000
_cell.length_b   1.000
_cell.length_c   1.000
_cell.angle_alpha   90.00
_cell.angle_beta   90.00
_cell.angle_gamma   90.00
#
_symmetry.space_group_name_H-M   'P 1'
#
loop_
_entity.id
_entity.type
_entity.pdbx_description
1 polymer ?
#
loop_
_entity_poly.entity_id
_entity_poly.type
_entity_poly.pdbx_seq_one_letter_code
_entity_poly.pdbx_strand_id
1 'polypeptide(L)'
;KIETNMASLLSNIEHRNQEATVYVGNLDAACTEELLMELFTQVGPVVNVHMPKDKLSGEHNGYGFVEFSHERDAEYALRTMSMISLHKKPIRVNKSTTDKRVVDVGANLFLGNLDPEVDEKLLFDTFSSFGGIIKQPKIMRDVDTGTSKGYGFISFDCFEASDMAIECMNG
;
A
#
# COMPACT_ATOMS: atom_id res chain seq x y z
N LYS A 1 -14.76 -23.52 -24.96
CA LYS A 1 -15.82 -22.54 -24.59
C LYS A 1 -15.73 -22.05 -23.14
N ILE A 2 -15.06 -22.78 -22.22
CA ILE A 2 -14.89 -22.34 -20.82
C ILE A 2 -13.63 -21.47 -20.66
N GLU A 3 -12.56 -21.73 -21.43
CA GLU A 3 -11.29 -20.99 -21.38
C GLU A 3 -11.43 -19.52 -21.85
N THR A 4 -12.33 -19.24 -22.80
CA THR A 4 -12.59 -17.89 -23.31
C THR A 4 -13.20 -16.96 -22.26
N ASN A 5 -13.92 -17.48 -21.26
CA ASN A 5 -14.50 -16.65 -20.19
C ASN A 5 -13.50 -16.32 -19.08
N MET A 6 -12.56 -17.23 -18.79
CA MET A 6 -11.54 -17.01 -17.77
C MET A 6 -10.51 -15.96 -18.24
N ALA A 7 -10.12 -16.00 -19.52
CA ALA A 7 -9.24 -14.99 -20.11
C ALA A 7 -9.87 -13.58 -20.06
N SER A 8 -11.17 -13.45 -20.34
CA SER A 8 -11.90 -12.17 -20.26
C SER A 8 -12.08 -11.67 -18.81
N LEU A 9 -12.22 -12.58 -17.85
CA LEU A 9 -12.25 -12.25 -16.42
C LEU A 9 -10.87 -11.81 -15.91
N LEU A 10 -9.79 -12.41 -16.42
CA LEU A 10 -8.42 -12.04 -16.09
C LEU A 10 -7.99 -10.73 -16.79
N SER A 11 -8.41 -10.50 -18.04
CA SER A 11 -8.11 -9.25 -18.78
C SER A 11 -8.78 -8.02 -18.17
N ASN A 12 -9.94 -8.17 -17.53
CA ASN A 12 -10.60 -7.09 -16.79
C ASN A 12 -9.90 -6.75 -15.45
N ILE A 13 -8.98 -7.59 -14.99
CA ILE A 13 -8.17 -7.33 -13.79
C ILE A 13 -6.89 -6.58 -14.17
N GLU A 14 -6.35 -6.76 -15.38
CA GLU A 14 -5.09 -6.16 -15.83
C GLU A 14 -5.22 -4.76 -16.45
N HIS A 15 -6.44 -4.27 -16.74
CA HIS A 15 -6.64 -2.97 -17.42
C HIS A 15 -7.47 -1.94 -16.61
N ARG A 16 -7.45 -2.00 -15.28
CA ARG A 16 -8.05 -0.92 -14.47
C ARG A 16 -7.18 0.32 -14.57
N ASN A 17 -7.77 1.45 -14.93
CA ASN A 17 -7.07 2.72 -14.94
C ASN A 17 -6.81 3.16 -13.48
N GLN A 18 -5.65 2.79 -12.95
CA GLN A 18 -5.31 3.05 -11.55
C GLN A 18 -5.26 4.55 -11.22
N GLU A 19 -4.90 5.40 -12.19
CA GLU A 19 -4.88 6.86 -12.04
C GLU A 19 -6.30 7.41 -11.91
N ALA A 20 -7.26 6.82 -12.62
CA ALA A 20 -8.68 7.14 -12.51
C ALA A 20 -9.43 6.33 -11.43
N THR A 21 -8.74 5.57 -10.59
CA THR A 21 -9.38 4.76 -9.54
C THR A 21 -9.07 5.31 -8.14
N VAL A 22 -10.09 5.38 -7.30
CA VAL A 22 -9.96 5.70 -5.87
C VAL A 22 -10.24 4.49 -4.99
N TYR A 23 -9.49 4.37 -3.90
CA TYR A 23 -9.79 3.48 -2.78
C TYR A 23 -10.78 4.15 -1.84
N VAL A 24 -11.83 3.44 -1.44
CA VAL A 24 -12.83 3.90 -0.47
C VAL A 24 -12.83 2.95 0.72
N GLY A 25 -12.36 3.42 1.87
CA GLY A 25 -12.24 2.64 3.09
C GLY A 25 -13.15 3.10 4.22
N ASN A 26 -13.09 2.36 5.33
CA ASN A 26 -13.91 2.57 6.53
C ASN A 26 -15.42 2.43 6.27
N LEU A 27 -15.80 1.59 5.31
CA LEU A 27 -17.20 1.34 4.99
C LEU A 27 -17.92 0.64 6.15
N ASP A 28 -19.18 1.00 6.35
CA ASP A 28 -20.13 0.30 7.24
C ASP A 28 -20.57 -1.01 6.60
N ALA A 29 -20.89 -2.03 7.40
CA ALA A 29 -21.30 -3.35 6.92
C ALA A 29 -22.58 -3.32 6.06
N ALA A 30 -23.40 -2.26 6.20
CA ALA A 30 -24.59 -2.05 5.40
C ALA A 30 -24.30 -1.43 4.01
N CYS A 31 -23.07 -0.99 3.74
CA CYS A 31 -22.72 -0.35 2.48
C CYS A 31 -22.77 -1.36 1.31
N THR A 32 -23.30 -0.94 0.17
CA THR A 32 -23.34 -1.75 -1.06
C THR A 32 -22.56 -1.10 -2.19
N GLU A 33 -22.24 -1.90 -3.22
CA GLU A 33 -21.61 -1.41 -4.45
C GLU A 33 -22.51 -0.38 -5.16
N GLU A 34 -23.82 -0.61 -5.16
CA GLU A 34 -24.82 0.31 -5.72
C GLU A 34 -24.79 1.66 -5.01
N LEU A 35 -24.72 1.65 -3.68
CA LEU A 35 -24.67 2.89 -2.89
C LEU A 35 -23.39 3.71 -3.15
N LEU A 36 -22.25 3.03 -3.33
CA LEU A 36 -21.02 3.70 -3.75
C LEU A 36 -21.15 4.26 -5.18
N MET A 37 -21.74 3.50 -6.11
CA MET A 37 -21.98 3.97 -7.48
C MET A 37 -22.83 5.25 -7.50
N GLU A 38 -23.94 5.26 -6.75
CA GLU A 38 -24.84 6.41 -6.66
C GLU A 38 -24.14 7.64 -6.06
N LEU A 39 -23.39 7.45 -4.98
CA LEU A 39 -22.65 8.53 -4.33
C LEU A 39 -21.59 9.12 -5.25
N PHE A 40 -20.72 8.28 -5.83
CA PHE A 40 -19.56 8.77 -6.57
C PHE A 40 -19.92 9.28 -7.97
N THR A 41 -21.09 8.94 -8.51
CA THR A 41 -21.65 9.59 -9.70
C THR A 41 -21.84 11.10 -9.52
N GLN A 42 -21.94 11.60 -8.27
CA GLN A 42 -21.98 13.05 -7.99
C GLN A 42 -20.65 13.76 -8.26
N VAL A 43 -19.53 13.03 -8.35
CA VAL A 43 -18.20 13.57 -8.70
C VAL A 43 -18.04 13.62 -10.22
N GLY A 44 -18.33 12.50 -10.90
CA GLY A 44 -18.12 12.33 -12.32
C GLY A 44 -18.55 10.95 -12.81
N PRO A 45 -18.44 10.67 -14.12
CA PRO A 45 -18.87 9.40 -14.69
C PRO A 45 -18.07 8.21 -14.12
N VAL A 46 -18.75 7.31 -13.42
CA VAL A 46 -18.17 6.10 -12.85
C VAL A 46 -18.24 4.97 -13.89
N VAL A 47 -17.09 4.33 -14.14
CA VAL A 47 -16.93 3.20 -15.06
C VAL A 47 -17.20 1.89 -14.34
N ASN A 48 -16.68 1.76 -13.13
CA ASN A 48 -16.76 0.52 -12.38
C ASN A 48 -16.69 0.76 -10.87
N VAL A 49 -17.38 -0.09 -10.11
CA VAL A 49 -17.26 -0.17 -8.65
C VAL A 49 -16.97 -1.61 -8.29
N HIS A 50 -15.97 -1.83 -7.44
CA HIS A 50 -15.62 -3.16 -6.97
C HIS A 50 -15.46 -3.18 -5.45
N MET A 51 -16.27 -3.99 -4.78
CA MET A 51 -16.23 -4.15 -3.33
C MET A 51 -15.89 -5.60 -2.97
N PRO A 52 -14.64 -5.92 -2.60
CA PRO A 52 -14.25 -7.27 -2.24
C PRO A 52 -15.07 -7.81 -1.06
N LYS A 53 -15.66 -8.98 -1.27
CA LYS A 53 -16.44 -9.71 -0.27
C LYS A 53 -15.71 -10.97 0.17
N ASP A 54 -15.84 -11.28 1.44
CA ASP A 54 -15.43 -12.57 1.99
C ASP A 54 -16.29 -13.68 1.37
N LYS A 55 -15.65 -14.77 0.95
CA LYS A 55 -16.30 -15.84 0.18
C LYS A 55 -17.23 -16.71 1.02
N LEU A 56 -17.07 -16.70 2.34
CA LEU A 56 -17.83 -17.56 3.26
C LEU A 56 -19.06 -16.82 3.80
N SER A 57 -18.86 -15.61 4.32
CA SER A 57 -19.92 -14.78 4.89
C SER A 57 -20.70 -13.98 3.83
N GLY A 58 -20.09 -13.68 2.68
CA GLY A 58 -20.65 -12.77 1.68
C GLY A 58 -20.55 -11.29 2.07
N GLU A 59 -20.02 -10.97 3.25
CA GLU A 59 -19.84 -9.61 3.73
C GLU A 59 -18.63 -8.96 3.08
N HIS A 60 -18.67 -7.64 2.90
CA HIS A 60 -17.54 -6.91 2.37
C HIS A 60 -16.45 -6.66 3.42
N ASN A 61 -15.21 -6.49 2.99
CA ASN A 61 -14.07 -6.26 3.89
C ASN A 61 -13.95 -4.81 4.41
N GLY A 62 -14.99 -4.00 4.27
CA GLY A 62 -15.03 -2.62 4.77
C GLY A 62 -14.32 -1.60 3.86
N TYR A 63 -14.06 -2.00 2.61
CA TYR A 63 -13.50 -1.14 1.58
C TYR A 63 -13.99 -1.52 0.18
N GLY A 64 -13.83 -0.61 -0.76
CA GLY A 64 -14.10 -0.80 -2.18
C GLY A 64 -13.23 0.10 -3.04
N PHE A 65 -13.38 -0.04 -4.35
CA PHE A 65 -12.70 0.75 -5.37
C PHE A 65 -13.72 1.35 -6.32
N VAL A 66 -13.52 2.61 -6.68
CA VAL A 66 -14.37 3.33 -7.63
C VAL A 66 -13.48 3.84 -8.75
N GLU A 67 -13.75 3.39 -9.97
CA GLU A 67 -13.04 3.79 -11.18
C GLU A 67 -13.87 4.79 -11.96
N PHE A 68 -13.29 5.94 -12.25
CA PHE A 68 -13.89 7.00 -13.05
C PHE A 68 -13.49 6.91 -14.52
N SER A 69 -14.25 7.56 -15.39
CA SER A 69 -13.87 7.71 -16.79
C SER A 69 -12.65 8.62 -16.96
N HIS A 70 -12.41 9.54 -16.02
CA HIS A 70 -11.28 10.48 -16.08
C HIS A 70 -10.53 10.57 -14.75
N GLU A 71 -9.20 10.69 -14.84
CA GLU A 71 -8.31 10.87 -13.69
C GLU A 71 -8.65 12.11 -12.85
N ARG A 72 -9.01 13.22 -13.51
CA ARG A 72 -9.41 14.47 -12.84
C ARG A 72 -10.59 14.28 -11.89
N ASP A 73 -11.50 13.36 -12.20
CA ASP A 73 -12.67 13.07 -11.36
C ASP A 73 -12.23 12.27 -10.13
N ALA A 74 -11.29 11.32 -10.30
CA ALA A 74 -10.65 10.64 -9.18
C ALA A 74 -9.93 11.61 -8.23
N GLU A 75 -9.09 12.51 -8.75
CA GLU A 75 -8.39 13.53 -7.96
C GLU A 75 -9.35 14.48 -7.24
N TYR A 76 -10.47 14.82 -7.87
CA TYR A 76 -11.51 15.63 -7.23
C TYR A 76 -12.23 14.87 -6.11
N ALA A 77 -12.52 13.58 -6.31
CA ALA A 77 -13.13 12.71 -5.30
C ALA A 77 -12.26 12.60 -4.04
N LEU A 78 -10.93 12.52 -4.18
CA LEU A 78 -9.99 12.49 -3.05
C LEU A 78 -10.17 13.69 -2.11
N ARG A 79 -10.42 14.87 -2.68
CA ARG A 79 -10.51 16.14 -1.97
C ARG A 79 -11.88 16.38 -1.34
N THR A 80 -12.93 15.81 -1.92
CA THR A 80 -14.32 16.20 -1.61
C THR A 80 -15.16 15.11 -0.96
N MET A 81 -14.85 13.83 -1.20
CA MET A 81 -15.72 12.72 -0.77
C MET A 81 -15.25 12.07 0.54
N SER A 82 -14.01 12.33 0.98
CA SER A 82 -13.53 11.88 2.29
C SER A 82 -14.36 12.48 3.43
N MET A 83 -14.56 11.69 4.49
CA MET A 83 -15.31 12.02 5.71
C MET A 83 -16.84 12.17 5.55
N ILE A 84 -17.40 11.95 4.36
CA ILE A 84 -18.85 11.84 4.20
C ILE A 84 -19.35 10.62 4.99
N SER A 85 -20.38 10.84 5.82
CA SER A 85 -20.98 9.76 6.60
C SER A 85 -21.90 8.94 5.72
N LEU A 86 -21.59 7.65 5.59
CA LEU A 86 -22.39 6.69 4.86
C LEU A 86 -22.83 5.62 5.86
N HIS A 87 -24.14 5.54 6.09
CA HIS A 87 -24.70 4.94 7.30
C HIS A 87 -24.09 5.54 8.58
N LYS A 88 -23.44 4.73 9.41
CA LYS A 88 -22.93 5.11 10.74
C LYS A 88 -21.45 5.48 10.72
N LYS A 89 -20.77 5.35 9.56
CA LYS A 89 -19.31 5.51 9.47
C LYS A 89 -18.92 6.57 8.43
N PRO A 90 -17.94 7.43 8.73
CA PRO A 90 -17.37 8.33 7.74
C PRO A 90 -16.45 7.55 6.79
N ILE A 91 -16.68 7.68 5.48
CA ILE A 91 -15.84 7.02 4.48
C ILE A 91 -14.48 7.71 4.36
N ARG A 92 -13.46 6.98 3.94
CA ARG A 92 -12.11 7.52 3.65
C ARG A 92 -11.76 7.27 2.20
N VAL A 93 -11.47 8.32 1.45
CA VAL A 93 -11.12 8.23 0.03
C VAL A 93 -9.63 8.51 -0.14
N ASN A 94 -8.89 7.57 -0.75
CA ASN A 94 -7.46 7.68 -1.04
C ASN A 94 -7.20 7.26 -2.49
N LYS A 95 -6.00 7.55 -3.03
CA LYS A 95 -5.63 7.02 -4.35
C LYS A 95 -5.71 5.50 -4.33
N SER A 96 -6.23 4.89 -5.40
CA SER A 96 -6.24 3.42 -5.53
C SER A 96 -4.83 2.89 -5.71
N THR A 97 -3.94 3.69 -6.32
CA THR A 97 -2.50 3.66 -6.05
C THR A 97 -2.25 4.20 -4.64
N THR A 98 -2.82 3.53 -3.64
CA THR A 98 -2.02 3.39 -2.44
C THR A 98 -0.84 2.62 -2.98
N ASP A 99 0.29 3.31 -3.11
CA ASP A 99 1.58 2.83 -2.69
C ASP A 99 1.33 1.84 -1.53
N LYS A 100 0.90 0.62 -1.85
CA LYS A 100 1.70 -0.52 -1.48
C LYS A 100 3.03 -0.16 -2.09
N ARG A 101 3.77 0.68 -1.36
CA ARG A 101 5.21 0.67 -1.42
C ARG A 101 5.48 -0.80 -1.55
N VAL A 102 6.20 -1.15 -2.58
CA VAL A 102 6.97 -2.36 -2.61
C VAL A 102 7.98 -2.23 -1.45
N VAL A 103 7.51 -2.15 -0.20
CA VAL A 103 8.31 -2.08 1.05
C VAL A 103 8.35 -3.42 1.74
N ASP A 104 7.59 -4.42 1.28
CA ASP A 104 7.52 -5.69 1.99
C ASP A 104 7.78 -6.93 1.14
N VAL A 105 8.29 -6.75 -0.08
CA VAL A 105 8.89 -7.88 -0.78
C VAL A 105 10.22 -7.42 -1.33
N GLY A 106 11.27 -7.57 -0.51
CA GLY A 106 12.59 -7.98 -0.97
C GLY A 106 13.76 -6.98 -0.92
N ALA A 107 13.58 -5.80 -0.34
CA ALA A 107 14.69 -4.86 -0.10
C ALA A 107 14.88 -4.50 1.38
N ASN A 108 14.40 -5.35 2.31
CA ASN A 108 14.64 -5.21 3.74
C ASN A 108 15.78 -6.14 4.17
N LEU A 109 16.90 -5.56 4.58
CA LEU A 109 18.09 -6.29 5.00
C LEU A 109 18.17 -6.41 6.52
N PHE A 110 18.58 -7.58 6.97
CA PHE A 110 19.03 -7.83 8.34
C PHE A 110 20.53 -7.55 8.43
N LEU A 111 20.92 -6.70 9.38
CA LEU A 111 22.30 -6.37 9.66
C LEU A 111 22.69 -7.02 10.98
N GLY A 112 23.49 -8.08 10.93
CA GLY A 112 23.98 -8.79 12.11
C GLY A 112 25.40 -8.37 12.49
N ASN A 113 25.83 -8.78 13.68
CA ASN A 113 27.19 -8.55 14.18
C ASN A 113 27.60 -7.06 14.22
N LEU A 114 26.64 -6.19 14.50
CA LEU A 114 26.88 -4.75 14.66
C LEU A 114 27.63 -4.50 15.97
N ASP A 115 28.64 -3.62 15.90
CA ASP A 115 29.32 -3.15 17.09
C ASP A 115 28.34 -2.38 18.02
N PRO A 116 28.42 -2.54 19.35
CA PRO A 116 27.55 -1.85 20.30
C PRO A 116 27.52 -0.32 20.17
N GLU A 117 28.59 0.28 19.64
CA GLU A 117 28.71 1.73 19.41
C GLU A 117 28.02 2.21 18.12
N VAL A 118 27.58 1.30 17.25
CA VAL A 118 26.86 1.66 16.02
C VAL A 118 25.50 2.27 16.36
N ASP A 119 25.17 3.37 15.68
CA ASP A 119 23.89 4.05 15.77
C ASP A 119 23.15 4.05 14.41
N GLU A 120 21.86 4.39 14.46
CA GLU A 120 20.98 4.42 13.30
C GLU A 120 21.44 5.43 12.24
N LYS A 121 22.16 6.48 12.65
CA LYS A 121 22.67 7.51 11.75
C LYS A 121 23.84 6.97 10.93
N LEU A 122 24.79 6.29 11.58
CA LEU A 122 25.92 5.66 10.90
C LEU A 122 25.44 4.61 9.90
N LEU A 123 24.44 3.81 10.26
CA LEU A 123 23.82 2.88 9.32
C LEU A 123 23.18 3.61 8.14
N PHE A 124 22.49 4.72 8.38
CA PHE A 124 21.89 5.50 7.29
C PHE A 124 22.95 6.08 6.36
N ASP A 125 23.94 6.77 6.91
CA ASP A 125 25.01 7.42 6.14
C ASP A 125 25.80 6.39 5.32
N THR A 126 26.13 5.24 5.92
CA THR A 126 26.86 4.16 5.24
C THR A 126 26.05 3.55 4.11
N PHE A 127 24.80 3.16 4.38
CA PHE A 127 24.00 2.41 3.41
C PHE A 127 23.30 3.28 2.38
N SER A 128 23.14 4.59 2.63
CA SER A 128 22.58 5.54 1.66
C SER A 128 23.39 5.64 0.37
N SER A 129 24.68 5.25 0.43
CA SER A 129 25.55 5.17 -0.75
C SER A 129 25.13 4.07 -1.74
N PHE A 130 24.36 3.06 -1.30
CA PHE A 130 23.90 1.96 -2.14
C PHE A 130 22.52 2.22 -2.78
N GLY A 131 21.70 3.08 -2.17
CA GLY A 131 20.38 3.44 -2.70
C GLY A 131 19.51 4.19 -1.70
N GLY A 132 18.29 4.54 -2.13
CA GLY A 132 17.36 5.32 -1.34
C GLY A 132 16.83 4.54 -0.16
N ILE A 133 17.09 5.00 1.07
CA ILE A 133 16.58 4.37 2.28
C ILE A 133 15.16 4.90 2.56
N ILE A 134 14.18 4.00 2.60
CA ILE A 134 12.75 4.36 2.74
C ILE A 134 12.39 4.73 4.19
N LYS A 135 13.04 4.09 5.16
CA LYS A 135 12.75 4.21 6.59
C LYS A 135 14.07 4.35 7.35
N GLN A 136 14.06 5.12 8.43
CA GLN A 136 15.21 5.20 9.32
C GLN A 136 15.64 3.78 9.74
N PRO A 137 16.94 3.43 9.64
CA PRO A 137 17.46 2.16 10.12
C PRO A 137 17.07 1.95 11.58
N LYS A 138 16.86 0.69 11.96
CA LYS A 138 16.44 0.35 13.32
C LYS A 138 17.43 -0.60 13.95
N ILE A 139 18.08 -0.17 15.02
CA ILE A 139 18.91 -1.04 15.85
C ILE A 139 18.04 -1.66 16.94
N MET A 140 18.17 -2.97 17.11
CA MET A 140 17.47 -3.66 18.18
C MET A 140 18.25 -3.47 19.47
N ARG A 141 17.62 -2.84 20.45
CA ARG A 141 18.18 -2.61 21.78
C ARG A 141 17.40 -3.39 22.82
N ASP A 142 18.06 -3.73 23.91
CA ASP A 142 17.42 -4.26 25.10
C ASP A 142 16.50 -3.20 25.71
N VAL A 143 15.27 -3.59 26.06
CA VAL A 143 14.22 -2.64 26.47
C VAL A 143 14.50 -2.06 27.85
N ASP A 144 15.13 -2.86 28.72
CA ASP A 144 15.39 -2.50 30.10
C ASP A 144 16.70 -1.72 30.24
N THR A 145 17.75 -2.09 29.48
CA THR A 145 19.07 -1.48 29.59
C THR A 145 19.43 -0.50 28.49
N GLY A 146 18.68 -0.48 27.38
CA GLY A 146 18.98 0.34 26.20
C GLY A 146 20.21 -0.12 25.39
N THR A 147 20.85 -1.21 25.81
CA THR A 147 22.07 -1.75 25.18
C THR A 147 21.75 -2.32 23.81
N SER A 148 22.60 -2.06 22.81
CA SER A 148 22.47 -2.68 21.49
C SER A 148 22.54 -4.21 21.59
N LYS A 149 21.64 -4.90 20.90
CA LYS A 149 21.66 -6.37 20.76
C LYS A 149 22.61 -6.83 19.65
N GLY A 150 23.33 -5.91 19.01
CA GLY A 150 24.29 -6.22 17.95
C GLY A 150 23.65 -6.56 16.60
N TYR A 151 22.40 -6.15 16.38
CA TYR A 151 21.74 -6.29 15.09
C TYR A 151 20.70 -5.21 14.81
N GLY A 152 20.38 -5.03 13.54
CA GLY A 152 19.43 -4.03 13.08
C GLY A 152 18.82 -4.37 11.73
N PHE A 153 17.96 -3.47 11.24
CA PHE A 153 17.26 -3.61 9.96
C PHE A 153 17.32 -2.32 9.16
N ILE A 154 17.40 -2.47 7.85
CA ILE A 154 17.35 -1.37 6.89
C ILE A 154 16.47 -1.74 5.69
N SER A 155 15.72 -0.76 5.17
CA SER A 155 14.83 -0.96 4.03
C SER A 155 15.17 0.01 2.90
N PHE A 156 15.54 -0.53 1.74
CA PHE A 156 15.81 0.21 0.51
C PHE A 156 14.57 0.40 -0.36
N ASP A 157 14.60 1.40 -1.24
CA ASP A 157 13.58 1.75 -2.23
C ASP A 157 13.53 0.80 -3.43
N CYS A 158 14.62 0.07 -3.70
CA CYS A 158 14.69 -0.94 -4.74
C CYS A 158 15.54 -2.16 -4.35
N PHE A 159 15.34 -3.26 -5.08
CA PHE A 159 16.09 -4.52 -4.93
C PHE A 159 17.56 -4.39 -5.32
N GLU A 160 17.86 -3.61 -6.35
CA GLU A 160 19.23 -3.41 -6.84
C GLU A 160 20.12 -2.79 -5.76
N ALA A 161 19.59 -1.80 -5.03
CA ALA A 161 20.27 -1.21 -3.88
C ALA A 161 20.53 -2.23 -2.76
N SER A 162 19.56 -3.12 -2.49
CA SER A 162 19.75 -4.16 -1.48
C SER A 162 20.74 -5.23 -1.92
N ASP A 163 20.73 -5.64 -3.19
CA ASP A 163 21.68 -6.64 -3.72
C ASP A 163 23.11 -6.10 -3.68
N MET A 164 23.31 -4.85 -4.14
CA MET A 164 24.63 -4.21 -4.10
C MET A 164 25.15 -4.04 -2.67
N ALA A 165 24.27 -3.70 -1.72
CA ALA A 165 24.63 -3.62 -0.30
C ALA A 165 25.04 -5.00 0.27
N ILE A 166 24.33 -6.07 -0.08
CA ILE A 166 24.70 -7.44 0.31
C ILE A 166 26.06 -7.81 -0.28
N GLU A 167 26.27 -7.59 -1.58
CA GLU A 167 27.53 -7.96 -2.25
C GLU A 167 28.75 -7.24 -1.67
N CYS A 168 28.59 -5.97 -1.28
CA CYS A 168 29.70 -5.15 -0.77
C CYS A 168 29.99 -5.36 0.72
N MET A 169 28.98 -5.75 1.51
CA MET A 169 29.07 -5.70 2.98
C MET A 169 28.90 -7.06 3.67
N ASN A 170 28.53 -8.12 2.96
CA ASN A 170 28.42 -9.46 3.53
C ASN A 170 29.79 -10.15 3.56
N GLY A 171 30.43 -10.19 4.74
CA GLY A 171 31.76 -10.77 4.99
C GLY A 171 31.95 -11.29 6.39
#